data_AF-A0A194XA83-F1
#
_entry.id   AF-A0A194XA83-F1
#
_cell.length_a   1.000
_cell.length_b   1.000
_cell.length_c   1.000
_cell.angle_alpha   90.00
_cell.angle_beta   90.00
_cell.angle_gamma   90.00
#
_symmetry.space_group_name_H-M   'P 1'
#
loop_
_entity.id
_entity.type
_entity.pdbx_description
1 polymer ?
#
loop_
_entity_poly.entity_id
_entity_poly.type
_entity_poly.pdbx_seq_one_letter_code
_entity_poly.pdbx_strand_id
1 'polypeptide(L)'
;MRLLVPACSDPILCTIYSGQVLSFPGRILPSGIEGIGVRLPNNGSLSAALSLTRKDLTRCSLLLQAASKLSDSIRNGNSLNQQSPDPGYCPETKLRALYSSHIPAGIYRETHPLLSISSQNWNSEELETDSDRTWFVSAMMLLPIAYGCVHLGTLNFVFPTSIERLLWKISCIILISCGASIGVYYFMVYATGLLSKLWRRFGFGRNKQIDQDTLTNAHNTIDNPLRFVKRQVYYWLTDDLLGRSQYAIEAMGFFEAMLFCIVCVLYCSARCYVVLESFISLRRVPIGVYQTPAGNFLNYIPHL
;
A
#
# COMPACT_ATOMS: atom_id res chain seq x y z
N MET A 1 -2.43 34.39 11.17
CA MET A 1 -3.35 33.32 11.59
C MET A 1 -3.89 32.66 10.34
N ARG A 2 -3.45 31.45 9.99
CA ARG A 2 -4.03 30.70 8.86
C ARG A 2 -5.21 29.91 9.40
N LEU A 3 -6.42 30.33 9.04
CA LEU A 3 -7.64 29.57 9.32
C LEU A 3 -7.65 28.37 8.39
N LEU A 4 -7.59 27.16 8.96
CA LEU A 4 -7.88 25.95 8.23
C LEU A 4 -9.39 25.95 7.95
N VAL A 5 -9.76 26.13 6.68
CA VAL A 5 -11.15 26.08 6.26
C VAL A 5 -11.59 24.60 6.27
N PRO A 6 -12.68 24.23 6.96
CA PRO A 6 -13.16 22.85 6.95
C PRO A 6 -13.53 22.43 5.53
N ALA A 7 -13.22 21.19 5.16
CA ALA A 7 -13.50 20.63 3.84
C ALA A 7 -15.00 20.35 3.57
N CYS A 8 -15.88 20.71 4.50
CA CYS A 8 -17.31 20.41 4.47
C CYS A 8 -18.14 21.69 4.56
N SER A 9 -19.25 21.75 3.83
CA SER A 9 -20.19 22.87 3.79
C SER A 9 -21.12 22.96 5.01
N ASP A 10 -20.91 22.11 6.02
CA ASP A 10 -21.69 22.14 7.25
C ASP A 10 -21.38 23.42 8.05
N PRO A 11 -22.39 24.09 8.64
CA PRO A 11 -22.18 25.31 9.41
C PRO A 11 -21.30 25.04 10.63
N ILE A 12 -20.26 25.85 10.81
CA ILE A 12 -19.39 25.81 11.98
C ILE A 12 -20.21 26.24 13.20
N LEU A 13 -20.33 25.36 14.20
CA LEU A 13 -21.15 25.61 15.39
C LEU A 13 -20.33 26.16 16.55
N CYS A 14 -19.07 25.76 16.66
CA CYS A 14 -18.19 26.17 17.74
C CYS A 14 -16.75 26.23 17.24
N THR A 15 -16.05 27.33 17.54
CA THR A 15 -14.61 27.45 17.33
C THR A 15 -13.95 27.53 18.70
N ILE A 16 -13.17 26.51 19.04
CA ILE A 16 -12.41 26.50 20.29
C ILE A 16 -11.09 27.20 20.03
N TYR A 17 -10.88 28.32 20.71
CA TYR A 17 -9.59 28.99 20.75
C TYR A 17 -8.79 28.41 21.92
N SER A 18 -7.73 27.65 21.64
CA SER A 18 -6.80 27.23 22.68
C SER A 18 -5.97 28.44 23.10
N GLY A 19 -6.52 29.25 24.03
CA GLY A 19 -5.83 30.39 24.64
C GLY A 19 -4.87 30.01 25.77
N GLN A 20 -4.79 28.73 26.13
CA GLN A 20 -3.78 28.25 27.07
C GLN A 20 -2.52 27.83 26.31
N VAL A 21 -1.38 28.38 26.73
CA VAL A 21 -0.06 27.88 26.38
C VAL A 21 0.01 26.46 26.91
N LEU A 22 -0.11 25.46 26.03
CA LEU A 22 0.26 24.08 26.34
C LEU A 22 1.78 24.07 26.53
N SER A 23 2.22 24.39 27.74
CA SER A 23 3.59 24.14 28.17
C SER A 23 3.75 22.63 28.23
N PHE A 24 4.43 22.05 27.24
CA PHE A 24 4.88 20.68 27.32
C PHE A 24 6.09 20.67 28.27
N PRO A 25 6.00 20.10 29.48
CA PRO A 25 7.15 20.02 30.36
C PRO A 25 8.00 18.85 29.89
N GLY A 26 9.04 19.10 29.11
CA GLY A 26 9.96 18.04 28.71
C GLY A 26 10.91 18.35 27.56
N ARG A 27 12.10 18.83 27.93
CA ARG A 27 13.43 18.70 27.27
C ARG A 27 13.56 18.81 25.74
N ILE A 28 14.29 19.85 25.34
CA ILE A 28 15.41 19.90 24.37
C ILE A 28 15.48 18.68 23.44
N LEU A 29 15.03 18.87 22.19
CA LEU A 29 15.38 17.98 21.08
C LEU A 29 16.91 18.00 20.86
N PRO A 30 17.57 16.85 20.66
CA PRO A 30 18.97 16.83 20.27
C PRO A 30 19.13 17.50 18.90
N SER A 31 20.06 18.44 18.83
CA SER A 31 20.57 19.05 17.61
C SER A 31 21.15 17.98 16.69
N GLY A 32 20.40 17.56 15.66
CA GLY A 32 20.92 16.54 14.74
C GLY A 32 19.97 16.03 13.67
N ILE A 33 18.95 16.79 13.27
CA ILE A 33 18.15 16.47 12.07
C ILE A 33 18.01 17.77 11.26
N GLU A 34 19.06 18.11 10.52
CA GLU A 34 18.97 19.01 9.38
C GLU A 34 18.31 18.22 8.24
N GLY A 35 17.06 18.56 7.88
CA GLY A 35 16.43 17.87 6.74
C GLY A 35 14.98 18.22 6.42
N ILE A 36 14.23 18.90 7.30
CA ILE A 36 12.88 19.38 6.95
C ILE A 36 12.76 20.84 7.39
N GLY A 37 13.05 21.73 6.44
CA GLY A 37 12.96 23.18 6.60
C GLY A 37 11.50 23.65 6.71
N VAL A 38 10.90 23.49 7.89
CA VAL A 38 9.75 24.30 8.29
C VAL A 38 10.30 25.48 9.08
N ARG A 39 10.47 26.63 8.42
CA ARG A 39 10.69 27.91 9.10
C ARG A 39 9.46 28.22 9.94
N LEU A 40 9.53 27.93 11.24
CA LEU A 40 8.61 28.47 12.22
C LEU A 40 9.03 29.93 12.52
N PRO A 41 8.10 30.90 12.48
CA PRO A 41 8.39 32.26 12.90
C PRO A 41 8.71 32.29 14.39
N ASN A 42 9.83 32.93 14.72
CA ASN A 42 10.38 33.08 16.05
C ASN A 42 9.39 33.84 16.97
N ASN A 43 9.15 33.30 18.17
CA ASN A 43 8.52 33.96 19.33
C ASN A 43 7.14 34.62 19.14
N GLY A 44 6.14 33.83 18.76
CA GLY A 44 4.73 34.19 18.95
C GLY A 44 3.93 32.98 19.42
N SER A 45 3.16 33.13 20.50
CA SER A 45 2.22 32.12 20.97
C SER A 45 1.29 31.67 19.83
N LEU A 46 1.47 30.45 19.35
CA LEU A 46 0.62 29.85 18.30
C LEU A 46 -0.73 29.47 18.92
N SER A 47 -1.70 30.38 18.84
CA SER A 47 -3.09 30.06 19.10
C SER A 47 -3.63 29.23 17.94
N ALA A 48 -3.86 27.94 18.16
CA ALA A 48 -4.61 27.10 17.24
C ALA A 48 -6.11 27.30 17.48
N ALA A 49 -6.85 27.54 16.40
CA ALA A 49 -8.30 27.58 16.40
C ALA A 49 -8.83 26.29 15.77
N LEU A 50 -9.62 25.53 16.52
CA LEU A 50 -10.25 24.31 16.05
C LEU A 50 -11.75 24.59 15.83
N SER A 51 -12.19 24.53 14.57
CA SER A 51 -13.60 24.69 14.20
C SER A 51 -14.29 23.32 14.21
N LEU A 52 -15.33 23.15 15.00
CA LEU A 52 -16.10 21.90 15.12
C LEU A 52 -17.46 22.04 14.42
N THR A 53 -17.82 21.02 13.62
CA THR A 53 -19.14 20.92 13.00
C THR A 53 -20.17 20.29 13.95
N ARG A 54 -21.46 20.34 13.61
CA ARG A 54 -22.52 19.65 14.38
C ARG A 54 -22.24 18.14 14.51
N LYS A 55 -21.73 17.53 13.44
CA LYS A 55 -21.42 16.10 13.41
C LYS A 55 -20.28 15.78 14.37
N ASP A 56 -19.26 16.63 14.44
CA ASP A 56 -18.13 16.46 15.35
C ASP A 56 -18.54 16.60 16.82
N LEU A 57 -19.40 17.57 17.14
CA LEU A 57 -19.97 17.72 18.48
C LEU A 57 -20.80 16.50 18.88
N THR A 58 -21.59 15.95 17.95
CA THR A 58 -22.37 14.73 18.19
C THR A 58 -21.44 13.55 18.48
N ARG A 59 -20.37 13.36 17.70
CA ARG A 59 -19.35 12.32 17.92
C ARG A 59 -18.64 12.49 19.27
N CYS A 60 -18.24 13.71 19.62
CA CYS A 60 -17.65 14.00 20.93
C CYS A 60 -18.61 13.68 22.08
N SER A 61 -19.90 14.00 21.95
CA SER A 61 -20.89 13.69 22.98
C SER A 61 -21.08 12.19 23.18
N LEU A 62 -21.08 11.40 22.09
CA LEU A 62 -21.16 9.94 22.14
C LEU A 62 -19.90 9.33 22.76
N LEU A 63 -18.71 9.85 22.43
CA LEU A 63 -17.46 9.42 23.03
C LEU A 63 -17.41 9.73 24.53
N LEU A 64 -17.88 10.90 24.95
CA LEU A 64 -17.98 11.26 26.37
C LEU A 64 -18.94 10.34 27.12
N GLN A 65 -20.07 10.00 26.50
CA GLN A 65 -21.04 9.06 27.08
C GLN A 65 -20.48 7.63 27.17
N ALA A 66 -19.71 7.19 26.18
CA ALA A 66 -19.04 5.89 26.23
C ALA A 66 -17.93 5.86 27.30
N ALA A 67 -17.14 6.94 27.39
CA ALA A 67 -16.09 7.09 28.40
C ALA A 67 -16.67 7.14 29.82
N SER A 68 -17.81 7.80 30.04
CA SER A 68 -18.47 7.81 31.34
C SER A 68 -19.00 6.42 31.72
N LYS A 69 -19.64 5.70 30.80
CA LYS A 69 -20.08 4.31 31.02
C LYS A 69 -18.92 3.37 31.35
N LEU A 70 -17.77 3.56 30.72
CA LEU A 70 -16.55 2.80 31.02
C LEU A 70 -16.01 3.14 32.41
N SER A 71 -15.97 4.43 32.75
CA SER A 71 -15.54 4.90 34.07
C SER A 71 -16.46 4.39 35.19
N ASP A 72 -17.77 4.39 34.97
CA ASP A 72 -18.76 3.86 35.92
C ASP A 72 -18.64 2.33 36.07
N SER A 73 -18.37 1.61 34.97
CA SER A 73 -18.09 0.16 35.01
C SER A 73 -16.84 -0.16 35.82
N ILE A 74 -15.78 0.65 35.68
CA ILE A 74 -14.53 0.49 36.46
C ILE A 74 -14.77 0.84 37.94
N ARG A 75 -15.46 1.96 38.22
CA ARG A 75 -15.70 2.46 39.57
C ARG A 75 -16.62 1.55 40.37
N ASN A 76 -17.68 1.05 39.74
CA ASN A 76 -18.68 0.27 40.45
C ASN A 76 -18.20 -1.13 40.80
N GLY A 77 -17.01 -1.55 40.34
CA GLY A 77 -16.40 -2.82 40.76
C GLY A 77 -17.33 -4.02 40.60
N ASN A 78 -18.35 -3.89 39.75
CA ASN A 78 -19.24 -4.98 39.41
C ASN A 78 -18.39 -5.90 38.57
N SER A 79 -17.73 -6.83 39.26
CA SER A 79 -17.30 -8.10 38.73
C SER A 79 -18.36 -8.52 37.72
N LEU A 80 -18.02 -8.43 36.42
CA LEU A 80 -18.74 -9.14 35.38
C LEU A 80 -18.90 -10.55 35.93
N ASN A 81 -20.13 -10.85 36.35
CA ASN A 81 -20.44 -12.09 37.04
C ASN A 81 -19.92 -13.19 36.13
N GLN A 82 -18.95 -13.89 36.70
CA GLN A 82 -18.26 -15.03 36.16
C GLN A 82 -19.33 -16.07 35.83
N GLN A 83 -19.84 -16.05 34.60
CA GLN A 83 -20.52 -17.22 34.07
C GLN A 83 -19.42 -18.25 33.83
N SER A 84 -19.27 -19.10 34.84
CA SER A 84 -18.31 -20.20 34.99
C SER A 84 -17.96 -20.87 33.65
N PRO A 85 -16.73 -20.74 33.14
CA PRO A 85 -16.15 -21.74 32.28
C PRO A 85 -15.65 -22.92 33.13
N ASP A 86 -15.72 -24.11 32.55
CA ASP A 86 -15.26 -25.39 33.09
C ASP A 86 -14.05 -25.33 34.04
N PRO A 87 -14.01 -26.17 35.10
CA PRO A 87 -12.90 -26.26 36.07
C PRO A 87 -11.60 -26.86 35.49
N GLY A 88 -11.33 -26.72 34.19
CA GLY A 88 -10.24 -27.39 33.48
C GLY A 88 -9.20 -26.48 32.82
N TYR A 89 -9.29 -25.15 32.92
CA TYR A 89 -8.29 -24.27 32.28
C TYR A 89 -8.02 -23.01 33.11
N CYS A 90 -6.78 -22.85 33.56
CA CYS A 90 -6.32 -21.75 34.40
C CYS A 90 -5.55 -20.72 33.55
N PRO A 91 -6.05 -19.49 33.35
CA PRO A 91 -5.28 -18.42 32.72
C PRO A 91 -5.08 -17.25 33.68
N GLU A 92 -4.73 -17.48 34.95
CA GLU A 92 -4.49 -16.38 35.90
C GLU A 92 -3.04 -15.86 35.89
N THR A 93 -2.14 -16.47 35.12
CA THR A 93 -0.71 -16.07 35.07
C THR A 93 -0.34 -15.13 33.92
N LYS A 94 -1.23 -14.86 32.95
CA LYS A 94 -0.92 -13.94 31.84
C LYS A 94 -1.41 -12.50 32.02
N LEU A 95 -2.46 -12.25 32.80
CA LEU A 95 -2.94 -10.86 32.99
C LEU A 95 -2.16 -10.09 34.06
N ARG A 96 -1.59 -10.78 35.07
CA ARG A 96 -0.69 -10.16 36.06
C ARG A 96 0.71 -9.89 35.51
N ALA A 97 1.16 -10.67 34.52
CA ALA A 97 2.41 -10.43 33.81
C ALA A 97 2.36 -9.20 32.88
N LEU A 98 1.16 -8.71 32.51
CA LEU A 98 1.00 -7.49 31.70
C LEU A 98 0.89 -6.20 32.54
N TYR A 99 0.72 -6.29 33.86
CA TYR A 99 0.56 -5.11 34.72
C TYR A 99 1.61 -4.96 35.83
N SER A 100 2.48 -5.95 36.06
CA SER A 100 3.50 -5.87 37.13
C SER A 100 4.94 -6.04 36.68
N SER A 101 5.26 -6.13 35.39
CA SER A 101 6.65 -5.99 34.95
C SER A 101 6.97 -4.51 34.74
N HIS A 102 7.84 -4.00 35.60
CA HIS A 102 8.57 -2.75 35.48
C HIS A 102 8.54 -2.13 34.08
N ILE A 103 7.97 -0.94 33.97
CA ILE A 103 8.32 0.01 32.92
C ILE A 103 9.61 0.69 33.41
N PRO A 104 10.81 0.27 32.98
CA PRO A 104 11.99 1.10 33.13
C PRO A 104 11.72 2.42 32.42
N ALA A 105 12.17 3.52 33.02
CA ALA A 105 12.09 4.88 32.50
C ALA A 105 12.97 5.09 31.24
N GLY A 106 12.82 4.23 30.23
CA GLY A 106 13.56 4.21 28.98
C GLY A 106 12.61 4.19 27.79
N ILE A 107 12.30 5.41 27.30
CA ILE A 107 12.16 5.77 25.88
C ILE A 107 11.70 4.63 24.95
N TYR A 108 10.46 4.17 25.10
CA TYR A 108 9.68 3.71 23.96
C TYR A 108 8.47 4.62 23.85
N ARG A 109 8.61 5.59 22.94
CA ARG A 109 7.57 6.50 22.50
C ARG A 109 6.61 5.68 21.63
N GLU A 110 5.80 4.82 22.23
CA GLU A 110 4.58 4.34 21.60
C GLU A 110 3.65 5.54 21.51
N THR A 111 3.74 6.25 20.38
CA THR A 111 2.66 7.11 19.93
C THR A 111 1.47 6.19 19.70
N HIS A 112 0.60 6.05 20.70
CA HIS A 112 -0.74 5.54 20.47
C HIS A 112 -1.28 6.25 19.23
N PRO A 113 -1.67 5.50 18.18
CA PRO A 113 -2.13 6.13 16.95
C PRO A 113 -3.28 7.05 17.32
N LEU A 114 -3.03 8.35 17.16
CA LEU A 114 -4.04 9.39 17.27
C LEU A 114 -5.25 8.89 16.50
N LEU A 115 -6.40 8.86 17.18
CA LEU A 115 -7.67 8.37 16.69
C LEU A 115 -8.01 9.10 15.37
N SER A 116 -7.51 8.55 14.27
CA SER A 116 -7.69 9.06 12.92
C SER A 116 -9.12 8.71 12.56
N ILE A 117 -9.96 9.72 12.37
CA ILE A 117 -11.34 9.57 11.89
C ILE A 117 -11.32 9.28 10.37
N SER A 118 -10.37 8.45 9.92
CA SER A 118 -10.42 7.80 8.63
C SER A 118 -11.60 6.83 8.65
N SER A 119 -12.40 6.82 7.60
CA SER A 119 -13.50 5.86 7.47
C SER A 119 -12.94 4.43 7.55
N GLN A 120 -13.40 3.66 8.53
CA GLN A 120 -13.03 2.25 8.79
C GLN A 120 -13.31 1.30 7.61
N ASN A 121 -13.95 1.78 6.55
CA ASN A 121 -14.23 1.01 5.34
C ASN A 121 -13.00 0.85 4.43
N TRP A 122 -11.88 1.52 4.77
CA TRP A 122 -10.63 1.40 4.03
C TRP A 122 -9.45 1.33 5.01
N ASN A 123 -9.37 0.22 5.76
CA ASN A 123 -8.19 -0.08 6.58
C ASN A 123 -7.05 -0.49 5.65
N SER A 124 -6.24 0.46 5.21
CA SER A 124 -5.06 0.22 4.36
C SER A 124 -4.00 -0.67 5.01
N GLU A 125 -4.08 -0.91 6.33
CA GLU A 125 -3.16 -1.78 7.08
C GLU A 125 -3.37 -3.28 6.82
N GLU A 126 -4.57 -3.71 6.41
CA GLU A 126 -4.81 -5.14 6.10
C GLU A 126 -4.39 -5.51 4.67
N LEU A 127 -4.08 -4.52 3.82
CA LEU A 127 -3.55 -4.73 2.46
C LEU A 127 -2.02 -4.65 2.42
N GLU A 128 -1.36 -4.86 3.55
CA GLU A 128 0.10 -4.84 3.67
C GLU A 128 0.75 -6.23 3.57
N THR A 129 -0.03 -7.30 3.41
CA THR A 129 0.52 -8.57 2.96
C THR A 129 0.96 -8.44 1.51
N ASP A 130 2.27 -8.60 1.28
CA ASP A 130 2.94 -8.48 -0.03
C ASP A 130 2.27 -9.33 -1.15
N SER A 131 1.56 -10.39 -0.75
CA SER A 131 0.75 -11.25 -1.61
C SER A 131 -0.51 -10.58 -2.16
N ASP A 132 -1.12 -9.65 -1.42
CA ASP A 132 -2.39 -9.02 -1.81
C ASP A 132 -2.19 -7.94 -2.87
N ARG A 133 -1.05 -7.25 -2.82
CA ARG A 133 -0.68 -6.29 -3.86
C ARG A 133 -0.50 -6.96 -5.22
N THR A 134 0.00 -8.20 -5.25
CA THR A 134 0.30 -8.90 -6.51
C THR A 134 -0.96 -9.26 -7.28
N TRP A 135 -2.00 -9.78 -6.61
CA TRP A 135 -3.25 -10.14 -7.30
C TRP A 135 -3.99 -8.91 -7.81
N PHE A 136 -3.98 -7.81 -7.06
CA PHE A 136 -4.63 -6.57 -7.47
C PHE A 136 -3.98 -6.03 -8.75
N VAL A 137 -2.64 -6.02 -8.80
CA VAL A 137 -1.88 -5.63 -9.99
C VAL A 137 -2.20 -6.56 -11.16
N SER A 138 -2.21 -7.88 -10.97
CA SER A 138 -2.59 -8.83 -12.03
C SER A 138 -4.01 -8.60 -12.54
N ALA A 139 -4.99 -8.36 -11.66
CA ALA A 139 -6.38 -8.07 -12.03
C ALA A 139 -6.50 -6.76 -12.82
N MET A 140 -5.76 -5.72 -12.42
CA MET A 140 -5.69 -4.46 -13.17
C MET A 140 -5.08 -4.62 -14.56
N MET A 141 -4.22 -5.62 -14.79
CA MET A 141 -3.66 -5.92 -16.12
C MET A 141 -4.62 -6.68 -17.03
N LEU A 142 -5.57 -7.44 -16.47
CA LEU A 142 -6.60 -8.12 -17.26
C LEU A 142 -7.58 -7.13 -17.89
N LEU A 143 -7.82 -5.98 -17.26
CA LEU A 143 -8.74 -4.95 -17.76
C LEU A 143 -8.32 -4.39 -19.14
N PRO A 144 -7.08 -3.90 -19.36
CA PRO A 144 -6.61 -3.47 -20.68
C PRO A 144 -6.64 -4.57 -21.74
N ILE A 145 -6.33 -5.81 -21.37
CA ILE A 145 -6.35 -6.95 -22.29
C ILE A 145 -7.79 -7.22 -22.74
N ALA A 146 -8.72 -7.36 -21.78
CA ALA A 146 -10.14 -7.58 -22.09
C ALA A 146 -10.71 -6.42 -22.92
N TYR A 147 -10.40 -5.18 -22.56
CA TYR A 147 -10.80 -3.99 -23.30
C TYR A 147 -10.29 -4.02 -24.74
N GLY A 148 -8.99 -4.27 -24.94
CA GLY A 148 -8.40 -4.40 -26.27
C GLY A 148 -9.02 -5.53 -27.09
N CYS A 149 -9.30 -6.68 -26.48
CA CYS A 149 -9.95 -7.82 -27.12
C CYS A 149 -11.39 -7.51 -27.57
N VAL A 150 -12.19 -6.82 -26.73
CA VAL A 150 -13.56 -6.42 -27.10
C VAL A 150 -13.53 -5.49 -28.32
N HIS A 151 -12.64 -4.50 -28.34
CA HIS A 151 -12.47 -3.60 -29.49
C HIS A 151 -11.91 -4.31 -30.74
N LEU A 152 -11.10 -5.35 -30.56
CA LEU A 152 -10.68 -6.23 -31.65
C LEU A 152 -11.82 -7.12 -32.17
N GLY A 153 -12.81 -7.47 -31.33
CA GLY A 153 -14.02 -8.16 -31.78
C GLY A 153 -14.86 -7.30 -32.74
N THR A 154 -14.81 -5.98 -32.57
CA THR A 154 -15.57 -5.01 -33.39
C THR A 154 -14.97 -4.71 -34.77
N LEU A 155 -14.01 -5.50 -35.25
CA LEU A 155 -13.29 -5.26 -36.51
C LEU A 155 -14.15 -5.28 -37.78
N ASN A 156 -15.37 -5.82 -37.70
CA ASN A 156 -16.30 -5.84 -38.83
C ASN A 156 -17.04 -4.51 -39.03
N PHE A 157 -16.82 -3.50 -38.19
CA PHE A 157 -17.39 -2.18 -38.44
C PHE A 157 -16.82 -1.54 -39.71
N VAL A 158 -17.70 -0.83 -40.41
CA VAL A 158 -17.39 -0.16 -41.67
C VAL A 158 -16.61 1.11 -41.37
N PHE A 159 -15.28 0.99 -41.29
CA PHE A 159 -14.39 2.15 -41.33
C PHE A 159 -14.39 2.75 -42.74
N PRO A 160 -14.51 4.08 -42.90
CA PRO A 160 -14.54 4.73 -44.21
C PRO A 160 -13.22 4.62 -44.97
N THR A 161 -12.09 4.54 -44.25
CA THR A 161 -10.75 4.42 -44.86
C THR A 161 -10.02 3.17 -44.37
N SER A 162 -9.17 2.61 -45.24
CA SER A 162 -8.31 1.47 -44.89
C SER A 162 -7.28 1.82 -43.81
N ILE A 163 -6.85 3.08 -43.76
CA ILE A 163 -5.85 3.58 -42.82
C ILE A 163 -6.43 3.63 -41.40
N GLU A 164 -7.65 4.16 -41.22
CA GLU A 164 -8.35 4.15 -39.92
C GLU A 164 -8.52 2.72 -39.40
N ARG A 165 -8.91 1.79 -40.28
CA ARG A 165 -9.03 0.37 -39.92
C ARG A 165 -7.69 -0.23 -39.48
N LEU A 166 -6.59 0.14 -40.14
CA LEU A 166 -5.26 -0.35 -39.78
C LEU A 166 -4.81 0.24 -38.44
N LEU A 167 -4.97 1.55 -38.23
CA LEU A 167 -4.63 2.22 -36.97
C LEU A 167 -5.44 1.69 -35.79
N TRP A 168 -6.72 1.38 -36.00
CA TRP A 168 -7.56 0.72 -34.99
C TRP A 168 -7.03 -0.65 -34.60
N LYS A 169 -6.69 -1.49 -35.59
CA LYS A 169 -6.08 -2.82 -35.36
C LYS A 169 -4.78 -2.71 -34.58
N ILE A 170 -3.88 -1.83 -35.02
CA ILE A 170 -2.58 -1.61 -34.37
C ILE A 170 -2.79 -1.15 -32.93
N SER A 171 -3.70 -0.20 -32.68
CA SER A 171 -3.98 0.30 -31.33
C SER A 171 -4.53 -0.79 -30.40
N CYS A 172 -5.44 -1.63 -30.88
CA CYS A 172 -5.95 -2.77 -30.10
C CYS A 172 -4.83 -3.78 -29.78
N ILE A 173 -3.97 -4.09 -30.76
CA ILE A 173 -2.83 -5.00 -30.56
C ILE A 173 -1.84 -4.42 -29.55
N ILE A 174 -1.56 -3.10 -29.59
CA ILE A 174 -0.70 -2.43 -28.62
C ILE A 174 -1.27 -2.52 -27.20
N LEU A 175 -2.58 -2.33 -27.01
CA LEU A 175 -3.22 -2.45 -25.70
C LEU A 175 -3.10 -3.87 -25.14
N ILE A 176 -3.37 -4.88 -25.98
CA ILE A 176 -3.26 -6.29 -25.60
C ILE A 176 -1.79 -6.64 -25.29
N SER A 177 -0.85 -6.27 -26.14
CA SER A 177 0.57 -6.61 -25.97
C SER A 177 1.18 -5.93 -24.75
N CYS A 178 0.83 -4.66 -24.49
CA CYS A 178 1.27 -3.92 -23.31
C CYS A 178 0.74 -4.58 -22.03
N GLY A 179 -0.56 -4.86 -21.96
CA GLY A 179 -1.17 -5.52 -20.79
C GLY A 179 -0.59 -6.91 -20.56
N ALA A 180 -0.42 -7.71 -21.62
CA ALA A 180 0.15 -9.05 -21.54
C ALA A 180 1.62 -9.02 -21.10
N SER A 181 2.43 -8.11 -21.63
CA SER A 181 3.86 -7.98 -21.28
C SER A 181 4.03 -7.63 -19.81
N ILE A 182 3.26 -6.66 -19.30
CA ILE A 182 3.28 -6.30 -17.88
C ILE A 182 2.78 -7.46 -17.01
N GLY A 183 1.72 -8.16 -17.42
CA GLY A 183 1.21 -9.33 -16.71
C GLY A 183 2.25 -10.47 -16.62
N VAL A 184 2.93 -10.77 -17.73
CA VAL A 184 4.01 -11.77 -17.78
C VAL A 184 5.19 -11.37 -16.89
N TYR A 185 5.56 -10.08 -16.89
CA TYR A 185 6.62 -9.57 -16.02
C TYR A 185 6.31 -9.79 -14.54
N TYR A 186 5.13 -9.37 -14.07
CA TYR A 186 4.72 -9.58 -12.67
C TYR A 186 4.58 -11.07 -12.32
N PHE A 187 4.10 -11.89 -13.26
CA PHE A 187 4.05 -13.33 -13.07
C PHE A 187 5.45 -13.95 -12.90
N MET A 188 6.44 -13.52 -13.70
CA MET A 188 7.84 -13.93 -13.57
C MET A 188 8.43 -13.53 -12.21
N VAL A 189 8.20 -12.29 -11.77
CA VAL A 189 8.63 -11.81 -10.44
C VAL A 189 7.99 -12.64 -9.33
N TYR A 190 6.69 -12.91 -9.43
CA TYR A 190 5.98 -13.77 -8.48
C TYR A 190 6.53 -15.21 -8.48
N ALA A 191 6.73 -15.81 -9.65
CA ALA A 191 7.23 -17.17 -9.82
C ALA A 191 8.64 -17.33 -9.24
N THR A 192 9.54 -16.38 -9.49
CA THR A 192 10.90 -16.38 -8.90
C THR A 192 10.86 -16.24 -7.38
N GLY A 193 9.97 -15.39 -6.85
CA GLY A 193 9.70 -15.29 -5.41
C GLY A 193 9.21 -16.62 -4.81
N LEU A 194 8.27 -17.29 -5.48
CA LEU A 194 7.75 -18.59 -5.07
C LEU A 194 8.81 -19.69 -5.12
N LEU A 195 9.58 -19.76 -6.21
CA LEU A 195 10.72 -20.67 -6.38
C LEU A 195 11.75 -20.48 -5.26
N SER A 196 12.06 -19.24 -4.87
CA SER A 196 12.99 -18.97 -3.76
C SER A 196 12.45 -19.48 -2.41
N LYS A 197 11.14 -19.36 -2.15
CA LYS A 197 10.49 -19.86 -0.93
C LYS A 197 10.48 -21.39 -0.93
N LEU A 198 10.13 -22.01 -2.05
CA LEU A 198 10.16 -23.46 -2.23
C LEU A 198 11.58 -24.00 -2.06
N TRP A 199 12.60 -23.35 -2.64
CA TRP A 199 14.00 -23.72 -2.50
C TRP A 199 14.44 -23.70 -1.03
N ARG A 200 14.02 -22.70 -0.26
CA ARG A 200 14.28 -22.64 1.20
C ARG A 200 13.59 -23.77 1.95
N ARG A 201 12.36 -24.16 1.57
CA ARG A 201 11.60 -25.24 2.22
C ARG A 201 12.14 -26.63 1.87
N PHE A 202 12.48 -26.88 0.61
CA PHE A 202 12.78 -28.21 0.08
C PHE A 202 14.23 -28.68 0.27
N GLY A 203 15.11 -27.86 0.83
CA GLY A 203 16.31 -28.39 1.46
C GLY A 203 17.62 -28.00 0.80
N PHE A 204 18.03 -26.77 1.05
CA PHE A 204 19.44 -26.44 1.24
C PHE A 204 19.72 -25.75 2.58
N GLY A 205 18.77 -25.80 3.52
CA GLY A 205 18.89 -25.31 4.89
C GLY A 205 19.64 -26.25 5.85
N ARG A 206 20.10 -27.43 5.40
CA ARG A 206 20.83 -28.39 6.25
C ARG A 206 22.29 -28.03 6.51
N ASN A 207 22.86 -27.02 5.84
CA ASN A 207 24.30 -26.76 5.93
C ASN A 207 24.70 -25.61 6.87
N LYS A 208 23.76 -24.86 7.46
CA LYS A 208 24.12 -23.81 8.45
C LYS A 208 24.42 -24.36 9.84
N GLN A 209 23.88 -25.52 10.21
CA GLN A 209 24.15 -26.11 11.52
C GLN A 209 25.54 -26.77 11.58
N ILE A 210 26.10 -27.22 10.44
CA ILE A 210 27.40 -27.88 10.40
C ILE A 210 28.55 -26.88 10.68
N ASP A 211 28.41 -25.60 10.35
CA ASP A 211 29.49 -24.63 10.57
C ASP A 211 29.63 -24.18 12.03
N GLN A 212 28.57 -24.20 12.84
CA GLN A 212 28.62 -23.69 14.22
C GLN A 212 29.31 -24.67 15.17
N ASP A 213 29.09 -25.98 14.99
CA ASP A 213 29.81 -27.03 15.73
C ASP A 213 31.25 -27.23 15.21
N THR A 214 31.52 -26.84 13.96
CA THR A 214 32.88 -26.86 13.39
C THR A 214 33.73 -25.68 13.88
N LEU A 215 33.14 -24.51 14.12
CA LEU A 215 33.86 -23.33 14.66
C LEU A 215 34.31 -23.50 16.11
N THR A 216 33.56 -24.24 16.94
CA THR A 216 33.99 -24.55 18.32
C THR A 216 35.10 -25.59 18.38
N ASN A 217 35.27 -26.42 17.34
CA ASN A 217 36.36 -27.40 17.23
C ASN A 217 37.56 -26.91 16.39
N ALA A 218 37.44 -25.77 15.69
CA ALA A 218 38.48 -25.22 14.82
C ALA A 218 39.65 -24.54 15.56
N HIS A 219 39.63 -24.49 16.90
CA HIS A 219 40.72 -23.89 17.67
C HIS A 219 42.02 -24.73 17.64
N ASN A 220 41.98 -25.98 17.15
CA ASN A 220 43.13 -26.89 17.20
C ASN A 220 43.70 -27.30 15.83
N THR A 221 43.21 -26.78 14.70
CA THR A 221 43.66 -27.26 13.37
C THR A 221 44.31 -26.14 12.56
N ILE A 222 45.63 -26.02 12.72
CA ILE A 222 46.53 -25.12 11.97
C ILE A 222 46.77 -25.60 10.51
N ASP A 223 46.18 -26.70 10.08
CA ASP A 223 46.53 -27.29 8.78
C ASP A 223 45.48 -27.01 7.71
N ASN A 224 45.70 -25.94 6.94
CA ASN A 224 45.76 -25.95 5.46
C ASN A 224 45.70 -24.50 4.90
N PRO A 225 46.85 -23.83 4.68
CA PRO A 225 46.89 -22.47 4.12
C PRO A 225 46.20 -22.37 2.75
N LEU A 226 46.13 -23.48 2.01
CA LEU A 226 45.45 -23.58 0.72
C LEU A 226 43.94 -23.28 0.82
N ARG A 227 43.28 -23.62 1.94
CA ARG A 227 41.86 -23.31 2.15
C ARG A 227 41.64 -21.83 2.39
N PHE A 228 42.57 -21.16 3.06
CA PHE A 228 42.52 -19.72 3.28
C PHE A 228 42.71 -18.95 1.96
N VAL A 229 43.66 -19.39 1.13
CA VAL A 229 43.88 -18.83 -0.22
C VAL A 229 42.69 -19.06 -1.12
N LYS A 230 42.10 -20.26 -1.15
CA LYS A 230 40.87 -20.52 -1.93
C LYS A 230 39.70 -19.62 -1.49
N ARG A 231 39.57 -19.37 -0.19
CA ARG A 231 38.51 -18.52 0.36
C ARG A 231 38.72 -17.05 0.00
N GLN A 232 39.96 -16.56 0.11
CA GLN A 232 40.34 -15.21 -0.30
C GLN A 232 40.15 -14.99 -1.81
N VAL A 233 40.59 -15.93 -2.63
CA VAL A 233 40.42 -15.86 -4.10
C VAL A 233 38.94 -15.93 -4.49
N TYR A 234 38.14 -16.76 -3.83
CA TYR A 234 36.70 -16.83 -4.10
C TYR A 234 36.01 -15.49 -3.81
N TYR A 235 36.26 -14.89 -2.63
CA TYR A 235 35.66 -13.60 -2.29
C TYR A 235 36.14 -12.47 -3.20
N TRP A 236 37.43 -12.42 -3.52
CA TRP A 236 37.98 -11.44 -4.45
C TRP A 236 37.40 -11.58 -5.87
N LEU A 237 37.26 -12.81 -6.37
CA LEU A 237 36.67 -13.07 -7.69
C LEU A 237 35.17 -12.75 -7.72
N THR A 238 34.45 -13.05 -6.62
CA THR A 238 33.05 -12.66 -6.52
C THR A 238 32.89 -11.15 -6.41
N ASP A 239 33.71 -10.45 -5.63
CA ASP A 239 33.62 -8.99 -5.46
C ASP A 239 33.98 -8.23 -6.74
N ASP A 240 34.96 -8.69 -7.54
CA ASP A 240 35.32 -8.01 -8.79
C ASP A 240 34.25 -8.20 -9.88
N LEU A 241 33.66 -9.41 -9.95
CA LEU A 241 32.50 -9.68 -10.80
C LEU A 241 31.23 -8.96 -10.33
N LEU A 242 31.01 -8.85 -9.01
CA LEU A 242 29.89 -8.13 -8.40
C LEU A 242 30.06 -6.60 -8.45
N GLY A 243 31.28 -6.07 -8.35
CA GLY A 243 31.57 -4.65 -8.48
C GLY A 243 31.34 -4.14 -9.90
N ARG A 244 31.72 -4.92 -10.91
CA ARG A 244 31.35 -4.65 -12.31
C ARG A 244 29.84 -4.79 -12.54
N SER A 245 29.17 -5.61 -11.73
CA SER A 245 27.72 -5.77 -11.78
C SER A 245 26.96 -4.56 -11.25
N GLN A 246 27.50 -3.75 -10.33
CA GLN A 246 26.77 -2.59 -9.80
C GLN A 246 26.45 -1.55 -10.88
N TYR A 247 27.45 -1.14 -11.68
CA TYR A 247 27.21 -0.24 -12.82
C TYR A 247 26.31 -0.86 -13.89
N ALA A 248 26.41 -2.17 -14.09
CA ALA A 248 25.54 -2.89 -15.03
C ALA A 248 24.08 -2.94 -14.54
N ILE A 249 23.87 -3.10 -13.22
CA ILE A 249 22.54 -3.09 -12.59
C ILE A 249 21.92 -1.70 -12.69
N GLU A 250 22.68 -0.64 -12.41
CA GLU A 250 22.19 0.74 -12.57
C GLU A 250 21.83 1.05 -14.04
N ALA A 251 22.70 0.67 -14.98
CA ALA A 251 22.44 0.85 -16.42
C ALA A 251 21.24 0.03 -16.90
N MET A 252 21.07 -1.20 -16.39
CA MET A 252 19.92 -2.05 -16.69
C MET A 252 18.62 -1.42 -16.17
N GLY A 253 18.65 -0.84 -14.97
CA GLY A 253 17.51 -0.11 -14.40
C GLY A 253 17.12 1.12 -15.24
N PHE A 254 18.09 1.89 -15.74
CA PHE A 254 17.81 3.01 -16.64
C PHE A 254 17.17 2.54 -17.96
N PHE A 255 17.69 1.46 -18.55
CA PHE A 255 17.13 0.90 -19.77
C PHE A 255 15.69 0.39 -19.56
N GLU A 256 15.42 -0.29 -18.45
CA GLU A 256 14.08 -0.74 -18.07
C GLU A 256 13.12 0.44 -17.89
N ALA A 257 13.55 1.51 -17.19
CA ALA A 257 12.77 2.73 -17.03
C ALA A 257 12.48 3.43 -18.35
N MET A 258 13.47 3.53 -19.23
CA MET A 258 13.31 4.12 -20.57
C MET A 258 12.31 3.30 -21.41
N LEU A 259 12.45 1.98 -21.41
CA LEU A 259 11.53 1.07 -22.11
C LEU A 259 10.10 1.23 -21.55
N PHE A 260 9.96 1.30 -20.23
CA PHE A 260 8.67 1.53 -19.57
C PHE A 260 8.04 2.87 -19.98
N CYS A 261 8.82 3.95 -20.05
CA CYS A 261 8.35 5.25 -20.53
C CYS A 261 7.85 5.18 -21.97
N ILE A 262 8.59 4.50 -22.86
CA ILE A 262 8.19 4.32 -24.27
C ILE A 262 6.87 3.54 -24.34
N VAL A 263 6.77 2.42 -23.61
CA VAL A 263 5.55 1.61 -23.55
C VAL A 263 4.37 2.42 -22.99
N CYS A 264 4.57 3.25 -21.96
CA CYS A 264 3.54 4.12 -21.41
C CYS A 264 3.04 5.14 -22.43
N VAL A 265 3.93 5.79 -23.18
CA VAL A 265 3.55 6.76 -24.22
C VAL A 265 2.76 6.06 -25.34
N LEU A 266 3.20 4.89 -25.78
CA LEU A 266 2.50 4.08 -26.79
C LEU A 266 1.14 3.60 -26.30
N TYR A 267 1.04 3.19 -25.04
CA TYR A 267 -0.22 2.79 -24.41
C TYR A 267 -1.21 3.95 -24.34
N CYS A 268 -0.76 5.13 -23.87
CA CYS A 268 -1.58 6.33 -23.78
C CYS A 268 -2.06 6.79 -25.15
N SER A 269 -1.19 6.80 -26.17
CA SER A 269 -1.57 7.20 -27.52
C SER A 269 -2.57 6.23 -28.16
N ALA A 270 -2.35 4.92 -28.03
CA ALA A 270 -3.28 3.89 -28.49
C ALA A 270 -4.66 4.01 -27.80
N ARG A 271 -4.66 4.26 -26.48
CA ARG A 271 -5.91 4.45 -25.71
C ARG A 271 -6.66 5.70 -26.15
N CYS A 272 -5.97 6.82 -26.31
CA CYS A 272 -6.57 8.06 -26.81
C CYS A 272 -7.17 7.85 -28.21
N TYR A 273 -6.46 7.16 -29.11
CA TYR A 273 -6.96 6.87 -30.45
C TYR A 273 -8.25 6.04 -30.43
N VAL A 274 -8.28 4.91 -29.69
CA VAL A 274 -9.48 4.06 -29.58
C VAL A 274 -10.68 4.84 -29.04
N VAL A 275 -10.47 5.69 -28.03
CA VAL A 275 -11.53 6.51 -27.44
C VAL A 275 -12.04 7.55 -28.44
N LEU A 276 -11.14 8.28 -29.11
CA LEU A 276 -11.51 9.28 -30.11
C LEU A 276 -12.29 8.67 -31.28
N GLU A 277 -11.80 7.55 -31.82
CA GLU A 277 -12.49 6.85 -32.91
C GLU A 277 -13.83 6.27 -32.49
N SER A 278 -13.97 5.82 -31.24
CA SER A 278 -15.26 5.37 -30.72
C SER A 278 -16.30 6.50 -30.73
N PHE A 279 -15.90 7.72 -30.36
CA PHE A 279 -16.77 8.89 -30.42
C PHE A 279 -17.09 9.33 -31.85
N ILE A 280 -16.11 9.31 -32.76
CA ILE A 280 -16.32 9.63 -34.18
C ILE A 280 -17.27 8.62 -34.82
N SER A 281 -17.10 7.34 -34.50
CA SER A 281 -17.95 6.26 -34.97
C SER A 281 -19.39 6.43 -34.47
N LEU A 282 -19.59 6.83 -33.21
CA LEU A 282 -20.91 7.11 -32.64
C LEU A 282 -21.66 8.19 -33.43
N ARG A 283 -20.98 9.25 -33.88
CA ARG A 283 -21.60 10.34 -34.65
C ARG A 283 -22.11 9.91 -36.02
N ARG A 284 -21.58 8.82 -36.59
CA ARG A 284 -21.98 8.31 -37.92
C ARG A 284 -23.11 7.29 -37.86
N VAL A 285 -23.54 6.90 -36.67
CA VAL A 285 -24.60 5.91 -36.49
C VAL A 285 -25.94 6.50 -36.95
N PRO A 286 -26.77 5.76 -37.71
CA PRO A 286 -28.06 6.26 -38.19
C PRO A 286 -28.95 6.74 -37.04
N ILE A 287 -29.80 7.75 -37.33
CA ILE A 287 -30.70 8.40 -36.36
C ILE A 287 -31.55 7.40 -35.55
N GLY A 288 -31.83 6.22 -36.14
CA GLY A 288 -32.59 5.14 -35.50
C GLY A 288 -31.94 4.55 -34.25
N VAL A 289 -30.60 4.59 -34.09
CA VAL A 289 -29.95 4.09 -32.86
C VAL A 289 -30.15 5.03 -31.67
N TYR A 290 -30.46 6.30 -31.94
CA TYR A 290 -30.81 7.27 -30.91
C TYR A 290 -32.31 7.24 -30.55
N GLN A 291 -33.12 6.48 -31.28
CA GLN A 291 -34.52 6.31 -30.94
C GLN A 291 -34.62 5.34 -29.77
N THR A 292 -35.19 5.81 -28.66
CA THR A 292 -35.51 4.96 -27.52
C THR A 292 -36.41 3.83 -28.03
N PRO A 293 -36.02 2.55 -27.86
CA PRO A 293 -36.86 1.44 -28.29
C PRO A 293 -38.26 1.58 -27.67
N ALA A 294 -39.32 1.34 -28.46
CA ALA A 294 -40.70 1.52 -28.01
C ALA A 294 -41.09 0.61 -26.83
N GLY A 295 -40.31 -0.44 -26.58
CA GLY A 295 -40.38 -1.17 -25.32
C GLY A 295 -39.76 -0.35 -24.20
N ASN A 296 -40.57 0.05 -23.20
CA ASN A 296 -40.10 0.62 -21.94
C ASN A 296 -39.12 -0.35 -21.24
N PHE A 297 -37.84 -0.36 -21.60
CA PHE A 297 -36.81 -1.14 -20.91
C PHE A 297 -36.71 -0.73 -19.43
N LEU A 298 -37.06 0.53 -19.13
CA LEU A 298 -37.21 1.04 -17.76
C LEU A 298 -38.27 0.30 -16.93
N ASN A 299 -39.26 -0.35 -17.55
CA ASN A 299 -40.24 -1.16 -16.82
C ASN A 299 -39.70 -2.54 -16.41
N TYR A 300 -38.58 -3.00 -16.96
CA TYR A 300 -37.95 -4.28 -16.58
C TYR A 300 -36.96 -4.15 -15.43
N ILE A 301 -36.55 -2.92 -15.08
CA ILE A 301 -35.74 -2.68 -13.89
C ILE A 301 -36.72 -2.43 -12.74
N PRO A 302 -36.88 -3.37 -11.79
CA PRO A 302 -37.72 -3.12 -10.63
C PRO A 302 -37.16 -1.90 -9.92
N HIS A 303 -38.01 -0.87 -9.79
CA HIS A 303 -37.73 0.36 -9.08
C HIS A 303 -37.42 -0.01 -7.62
N LEU A 304 -36.16 0.13 -7.23
CA LEU A 304 -35.66 -0.01 -5.86
C LEU A 304 -36.00 1.22 -5.03
#